data_AF-A0A7W1QBE0-F1
#
_entry.id   AF-A0A7W1QBE0-F1
#
_cell.length_a   1.000
_cell.length_b   1.000
_cell.length_c   1.000
_cell.angle_alpha   90.00
_cell.angle_beta   90.00
_cell.angle_gamma   90.00
#
_symmetry.space_group_name_H-M   'P 1'
#
loop_
_entity.id
_entity.type
_entity.pdbx_description
1 polymer ?
#
loop_
_entity_poly.entity_id
_entity_poly.type
_entity_poly.pdbx_seq_one_letter_code
_entity_poly.pdbx_strand_id
1 'polypeptide(L)'
;MTRCKVCSFPQVSEVDTLLASGSSIRSVSQMYGLARSTLARHRQHVEPLPTRFGVIEGQAGAMEPGDPLSEALLLAERARTPRERLRALEQVRGATKLALRGAATLDQETRERIDVNVREAELAYRDAPDFETQARALSGWRAAIRERLDAVKPPEPEAPTINLEFFAADADPPEPPAQDPSTIPGVPEQFRDPAKYQARHRITLHFDGDHADEDIRIYETKTGALAWRKER
;
A
#
# COMPACT_ATOMS: atom_id res chain seq x y z
N MET A 1 11.01 -48.79 -21.30
CA MET A 1 10.90 -47.72 -20.28
C MET A 1 11.57 -48.21 -19.00
N THR A 2 12.74 -47.65 -18.66
CA THR A 2 13.42 -47.98 -17.39
C THR A 2 12.60 -47.43 -16.22
N ARG A 3 12.15 -48.30 -15.31
CA ARG A 3 11.38 -47.89 -14.12
C ARG A 3 12.23 -46.95 -13.27
N CYS A 4 11.73 -45.74 -13.01
CA CYS A 4 12.37 -44.79 -12.10
C CYS A 4 12.31 -45.35 -10.66
N LYS A 5 13.43 -45.37 -9.95
CA LYS A 5 13.50 -45.89 -8.56
C LYS A 5 12.66 -45.08 -7.58
N VAL A 6 12.47 -43.78 -7.84
CA VAL A 6 11.67 -42.89 -6.97
C VAL A 6 10.17 -43.19 -7.13
N CYS A 7 9.71 -43.66 -8.29
CA CYS A 7 8.32 -44.10 -8.46
C CYS A 7 7.91 -45.26 -7.53
N SER A 8 8.88 -46.06 -7.08
CA SER A 8 8.66 -47.15 -6.12
C SER A 8 9.00 -46.77 -4.68
N PHE A 9 9.26 -45.50 -4.40
CA PHE A 9 9.61 -45.03 -3.06
C PHE A 9 8.35 -44.97 -2.18
N PRO A 10 8.40 -45.39 -0.89
CA PRO A 10 7.21 -45.42 -0.02
C PRO A 10 6.50 -44.07 0.13
N GLN A 11 7.26 -42.96 0.06
CA GLN A 11 6.74 -41.58 0.18
C GLN A 11 6.76 -40.85 -1.17
N VAL A 12 6.55 -41.56 -2.28
CA VAL A 12 6.60 -40.96 -3.63
C VAL A 12 5.63 -39.78 -3.78
N SER A 13 4.43 -39.85 -3.20
CA SER A 13 3.43 -38.79 -3.28
C SER A 13 3.90 -37.48 -2.62
N GLU A 14 4.62 -37.56 -1.51
CA GLU A 14 5.20 -36.39 -0.82
C GLU A 14 6.35 -35.79 -1.63
N VAL A 15 7.21 -36.65 -2.19
CA VAL A 15 8.28 -36.25 -3.09
C VAL A 15 7.73 -35.57 -4.35
N ASP A 16 6.67 -36.11 -4.95
CA ASP A 16 5.98 -35.54 -6.11
C ASP A 16 5.42 -34.17 -5.78
N THR A 17 4.71 -34.05 -4.66
CA THR A 17 4.12 -32.78 -4.21
C THR A 17 5.19 -31.70 -4.01
N LEU A 18 6.32 -32.04 -3.40
CA LEU A 18 7.42 -31.09 -3.18
C LEU A 18 8.12 -30.69 -4.48
N LEU A 19 8.34 -31.64 -5.39
CA LEU A 19 8.94 -31.33 -6.69
C LEU A 19 8.00 -30.51 -7.58
N ALA A 20 6.71 -30.82 -7.54
CA ALA A 20 5.66 -30.12 -8.27
C ALA A 20 5.40 -28.71 -7.72
N SER A 21 5.55 -28.50 -6.40
CA SER A 21 5.49 -27.18 -5.76
C SER A 21 6.74 -26.33 -5.99
N GLY A 22 7.74 -26.85 -6.73
CA GLY A 22 8.95 -26.11 -7.08
C GLY A 22 10.09 -26.21 -6.07
N SER A 23 9.99 -27.07 -5.05
CA SER A 23 11.09 -27.29 -4.10
C SER A 23 12.37 -27.76 -4.81
N SER A 24 13.53 -27.30 -4.34
CA SER A 24 14.79 -27.65 -4.98
C SER A 24 15.12 -29.14 -4.84
N ILE A 25 15.69 -29.75 -5.89
CA ILE A 25 16.16 -31.15 -5.87
C ILE A 25 17.13 -31.40 -4.71
N ARG A 26 17.92 -30.38 -4.35
CA ARG A 26 18.86 -30.45 -3.21
C ARG A 26 18.13 -30.62 -1.88
N SER A 27 17.08 -29.83 -1.65
CA SER A 27 16.27 -29.89 -0.42
C SER A 27 15.58 -31.25 -0.28
N VAL A 28 14.88 -31.68 -1.34
CA VAL A 28 14.18 -32.97 -1.38
C VAL A 28 15.16 -34.14 -1.19
N SER A 29 16.36 -34.05 -1.80
CA SER A 29 17.43 -35.04 -1.61
C SER A 29 17.86 -35.17 -0.15
N GLN A 30 18.00 -34.04 0.56
CA GLN A 30 18.40 -34.01 1.97
C GLN A 30 17.29 -34.53 2.89
N MET A 31 16.04 -34.23 2.59
CA MET A 31 14.88 -34.62 3.40
C MET A 31 14.60 -36.12 3.35
N TYR A 32 14.68 -36.73 2.17
CA TYR A 32 14.31 -38.15 1.96
C TYR A 32 15.52 -39.08 1.74
N GLY A 33 16.75 -38.56 1.82
CA GLY A 33 17.97 -39.34 1.59
C GLY A 33 18.11 -39.87 0.15
N LEU A 34 17.41 -39.28 -0.82
CA LEU A 34 17.40 -39.71 -2.21
C LEU A 34 18.55 -39.07 -3.00
N ALA A 35 19.20 -39.83 -3.88
CA ALA A 35 20.25 -39.30 -4.73
C ALA A 35 19.71 -38.23 -5.70
N ARG A 36 20.40 -37.08 -5.78
CA ARG A 36 19.99 -35.93 -6.63
C ARG A 36 19.80 -36.30 -8.10
N SER A 37 20.66 -37.16 -8.64
CA SER A 37 20.55 -37.64 -10.02
C SER A 37 19.29 -38.46 -10.27
N THR A 38 18.79 -39.16 -9.25
CA THR A 38 17.55 -39.94 -9.35
C THR A 38 16.34 -39.02 -9.28
N LEU A 39 16.34 -38.03 -8.38
CA LEU A 39 15.29 -37.00 -8.31
C LEU A 39 15.22 -36.15 -9.59
N ALA A 40 16.37 -35.82 -10.21
CA ALA A 40 16.41 -35.07 -11.45
C ALA A 40 15.73 -35.82 -12.61
N ARG A 41 15.93 -37.15 -12.71
CA ARG A 41 15.21 -37.99 -13.69
C ARG A 41 13.73 -38.09 -13.34
N HIS A 42 13.41 -38.27 -12.06
CA HIS A 42 12.03 -38.36 -11.57
C HIS A 42 11.22 -37.11 -11.91
N ARG A 43 11.80 -35.91 -11.73
CA ARG A 43 11.15 -34.64 -12.05
C ARG A 43 10.68 -34.52 -13.51
N GLN A 44 11.28 -35.26 -14.44
CA GLN A 44 10.91 -35.20 -15.86
C GLN A 44 9.52 -35.76 -16.16
N HIS A 45 8.93 -36.52 -15.23
CA HIS A 45 7.61 -37.13 -15.39
C HIS A 45 6.68 -36.84 -14.19
N VAL A 46 7.07 -35.94 -13.28
CA VAL A 46 6.13 -35.37 -12.31
C VAL A 46 5.40 -34.25 -13.01
N GLU A 47 4.09 -34.40 -13.15
CA GLU A 47 3.25 -33.35 -13.72
C GLU A 47 3.30 -32.13 -12.80
N PRO A 48 3.69 -30.94 -13.29
CA PRO A 48 3.74 -29.75 -12.46
C PRO A 48 2.34 -29.46 -11.94
N LEU A 49 2.21 -29.31 -10.62
CA LEU A 49 0.94 -28.90 -10.03
C LEU A 49 0.57 -27.55 -10.64
N PRO A 50 -0.65 -27.36 -11.15
CA PRO A 50 -1.11 -26.03 -11.53
C PRO A 50 -1.06 -25.18 -10.27
N THR A 51 -0.10 -24.26 -10.22
CA THR A 51 -0.05 -23.23 -9.18
C THR A 51 -1.41 -22.55 -9.19
N ARG A 52 -2.19 -22.74 -8.13
CA ARG A 52 -3.52 -22.16 -7.93
C ARG A 52 -3.40 -20.65 -7.70
N PHE A 53 -3.02 -19.90 -8.72
CA PHE A 53 -3.53 -18.56 -8.91
C PHE A 53 -4.72 -18.74 -9.86
N GLY A 54 -5.93 -18.62 -9.31
CA GLY A 54 -7.16 -18.84 -10.05
C GLY A 54 -7.33 -17.78 -11.13
N VAL A 55 -6.96 -18.13 -12.35
CA VAL A 55 -7.39 -17.43 -13.56
C VAL A 55 -8.90 -17.62 -13.68
N ILE A 56 -9.66 -16.53 -13.58
CA ILE A 56 -10.99 -16.47 -14.20
C ILE A 56 -10.71 -16.46 -15.71
N GLU A 57 -10.88 -17.60 -16.37
CA GLU A 57 -10.72 -17.70 -17.83
C GLU A 57 -11.80 -16.85 -18.52
N GLY A 58 -11.44 -15.62 -18.88
CA GLY A 58 -12.20 -14.80 -19.80
C GLY A 58 -12.07 -15.36 -21.22
N GLN A 59 -13.22 -15.63 -21.84
CA GLN A 59 -13.35 -16.11 -23.22
C GLN A 59 -12.53 -15.26 -24.21
N ALA A 60 -11.80 -15.96 -25.07
CA ALA A 60 -11.00 -15.39 -26.15
C ALA A 60 -11.88 -14.60 -27.15
N GLY A 61 -11.93 -13.29 -26.98
CA GLY A 61 -12.39 -12.31 -27.96
C GLY A 61 -11.50 -11.08 -27.86
N ALA A 62 -10.98 -10.62 -29.01
CA ALA A 62 -10.22 -9.38 -29.25
C ALA A 62 -9.38 -8.86 -28.06
N MET A 63 -8.05 -9.06 -28.12
CA MET A 63 -7.10 -8.48 -27.15
C MET A 63 -7.22 -6.96 -27.12
N GLU A 64 -8.04 -6.44 -26.22
CA GLU A 64 -7.76 -5.16 -25.59
C GLU A 64 -6.37 -5.27 -24.93
N PRO A 65 -5.53 -4.23 -24.99
CA PRO A 65 -4.27 -4.21 -24.25
C PRO A 65 -4.59 -4.56 -22.80
N GLY A 66 -4.06 -5.70 -22.34
CA GLY A 66 -4.38 -6.23 -21.03
C GLY A 66 -4.00 -5.22 -19.95
N ASP A 67 -4.71 -5.27 -18.83
CA ASP A 67 -4.29 -4.55 -17.62
C ASP A 67 -2.80 -4.87 -17.35
N PRO A 68 -1.90 -3.86 -17.34
CA PRO A 68 -0.46 -4.08 -17.16
C PRO A 68 -0.12 -4.88 -15.90
N LEU A 69 -0.98 -4.78 -14.87
CA LEU A 69 -0.80 -5.54 -13.64
C LEU A 69 -1.12 -7.02 -13.83
N SER A 70 -2.19 -7.33 -14.55
CA SER A 70 -2.54 -8.69 -14.95
C SER A 70 -1.43 -9.35 -15.79
N GLU A 71 -0.85 -8.61 -16.74
CA GLU A 71 0.29 -9.11 -17.52
C GLU A 71 1.54 -9.38 -16.67
N ALA A 72 1.85 -8.48 -15.74
CA ALA A 72 2.98 -8.64 -14.84
C ALA A 72 2.81 -9.85 -13.90
N LEU A 73 1.59 -10.14 -13.44
CA LEU A 73 1.29 -11.32 -12.64
C LEU A 73 1.48 -12.61 -13.45
N LEU A 74 1.03 -12.65 -14.70
CA LEU A 74 1.27 -13.78 -15.60
C LEU A 74 2.77 -14.02 -15.85
N LEU A 75 3.57 -12.95 -15.93
CA LEU A 75 5.03 -13.08 -16.01
C LEU A 75 5.62 -13.68 -14.72
N ALA A 76 5.08 -13.32 -13.56
CA ALA A 76 5.52 -13.86 -12.27
C ALA A 76 5.20 -15.34 -12.13
N GLU A 77 4.04 -15.78 -12.60
CA GLU A 77 3.64 -17.19 -12.62
C GLU A 77 4.51 -18.04 -13.55
N ARG A 78 4.91 -17.48 -14.71
CA ARG A 78 5.71 -18.20 -15.70
C ARG A 78 7.20 -18.27 -15.34
N ALA A 79 7.66 -17.47 -14.39
CA ALA A 79 9.06 -17.41 -13.99
C ALA A 79 9.52 -18.74 -13.37
N ARG A 80 10.57 -19.35 -13.94
CA ARG A 80 11.08 -20.66 -13.49
C ARG A 80 12.38 -20.56 -12.71
N THR A 81 13.11 -19.47 -12.87
CA THR A 81 14.37 -19.24 -12.17
C THR A 81 14.23 -18.14 -11.12
N PRO A 82 15.06 -18.14 -10.06
CA PRO A 82 15.06 -17.05 -9.07
C PRO A 82 15.24 -15.66 -9.69
N ARG A 83 16.08 -15.55 -10.72
CA ARG A 83 16.32 -14.30 -11.44
C ARG A 83 15.12 -13.84 -12.26
N GLU A 84 14.44 -14.77 -12.94
CA GLU A 84 13.18 -14.46 -13.64
C GLU A 84 12.10 -14.04 -12.65
N ARG A 85 11.97 -14.74 -11.52
CA ARG A 85 10.97 -14.44 -10.49
C ARG A 85 11.18 -13.04 -9.93
N LEU A 86 12.43 -12.66 -9.66
CA LEU A 86 12.75 -11.29 -9.24
C LEU A 86 12.39 -10.23 -10.29
N ARG A 87 12.73 -10.45 -11.57
CA ARG A 87 12.36 -9.53 -12.64
C ARG A 87 10.85 -9.40 -12.79
N ALA A 88 10.11 -10.50 -12.66
CA ALA A 88 8.66 -10.48 -12.74
C ALA A 88 8.04 -9.76 -11.53
N LEU A 89 8.55 -9.99 -10.31
CA LEU A 89 8.12 -9.23 -9.13
C LEU A 89 8.45 -7.72 -9.25
N GLU A 90 9.55 -7.35 -9.93
CA GLU A 90 9.83 -5.96 -10.29
C GLU A 90 8.75 -5.38 -11.22
N GLN A 91 8.31 -6.13 -12.23
CA GLN A 91 7.20 -5.75 -13.11
C GLN A 91 5.88 -5.61 -12.34
N VAL A 92 5.55 -6.56 -11.46
CA VAL A 92 4.32 -6.53 -10.65
C VAL A 92 4.27 -5.29 -9.78
N ARG A 93 5.39 -4.93 -9.14
CA ARG A 93 5.50 -3.67 -8.37
C ARG A 93 5.34 -2.44 -9.26
N GLY A 94 6.01 -2.40 -10.41
CA GLY A 94 5.87 -1.30 -11.36
C GLY A 94 4.42 -1.08 -11.79
N ALA A 95 3.72 -2.16 -12.14
CA ALA A 95 2.33 -2.12 -12.53
C ALA A 95 1.39 -1.78 -11.36
N THR A 96 1.64 -2.33 -10.17
CA THR A 96 0.87 -1.99 -8.95
C THR A 96 1.01 -0.51 -8.63
N LYS A 97 2.23 0.03 -8.65
CA LYS A 97 2.48 1.46 -8.44
C LYS A 97 1.77 2.34 -9.46
N LEU A 98 1.67 1.91 -10.72
CA LEU A 98 0.91 2.61 -11.75
C LEU A 98 -0.60 2.56 -11.45
N ALA A 99 -1.13 1.40 -11.09
CA ALA A 99 -2.54 1.24 -10.72
C ALA A 99 -2.95 2.08 -9.51
N LEU A 100 -2.05 2.23 -8.53
CA LEU A 100 -2.27 3.08 -7.35
C LEU A 100 -2.20 4.58 -7.67
N ARG A 101 -1.57 4.96 -8.79
CA ARG A 101 -1.34 6.37 -9.16
C ARG A 101 -2.65 7.00 -9.67
N GLY A 102 -3.44 7.53 -8.74
CA GLY A 102 -4.74 8.15 -9.03
C GLY A 102 -5.91 7.51 -8.29
N ALA A 103 -5.68 6.44 -7.53
CA ALA A 103 -6.70 5.89 -6.65
C ALA A 103 -6.85 6.79 -5.41
N ALA A 104 -7.96 7.53 -5.31
CA ALA A 104 -8.26 8.36 -4.14
C ALA A 104 -8.53 7.51 -2.88
N THR A 105 -9.14 6.33 -3.08
CA THR A 105 -9.33 5.32 -2.04
C THR A 105 -8.97 3.96 -2.59
N LEU A 106 -8.39 3.12 -1.75
CA LEU A 106 -8.08 1.73 -2.08
C LEU A 106 -9.18 0.84 -1.56
N ASP A 107 -9.79 0.08 -2.46
CA ASP A 107 -10.72 -0.99 -2.10
C ASP A 107 -10.00 -2.13 -1.35
N GLN A 108 -10.81 -3.01 -0.75
CA GLN A 108 -10.30 -4.12 0.04
C GLN A 108 -9.48 -5.10 -0.82
N GLU A 109 -9.88 -5.35 -2.06
CA GLU A 109 -9.19 -6.25 -2.98
C GLU A 109 -7.78 -5.76 -3.30
N THR A 110 -7.62 -4.46 -3.58
CA THR A 110 -6.32 -3.86 -3.86
C THR A 110 -5.41 -3.92 -2.65
N ARG A 111 -5.93 -3.73 -1.43
CA ARG A 111 -5.16 -3.87 -0.19
C ARG A 111 -4.65 -5.30 -0.01
N GLU A 112 -5.51 -6.30 -0.23
CA GLU A 112 -5.13 -7.70 -0.17
C GLU A 112 -4.06 -8.06 -1.20
N ARG A 113 -4.15 -7.51 -2.42
CA ARG A 113 -3.13 -7.69 -3.45
C ARG A 113 -1.78 -7.10 -3.06
N ILE A 114 -1.75 -5.91 -2.44
CA ILE A 114 -0.51 -5.33 -1.91
C ILE A 114 0.08 -6.22 -0.82
N ASP A 115 -0.76 -6.75 0.08
CA ASP A 115 -0.32 -7.66 1.14
C ASP A 115 0.28 -8.97 0.58
N VAL A 116 -0.31 -9.53 -0.48
CA VAL A 116 0.26 -10.66 -1.22
C VAL A 116 1.61 -10.30 -1.84
N ASN A 117 1.74 -9.13 -2.47
CA ASN A 117 3.00 -8.67 -3.06
C ASN A 117 4.13 -8.51 -2.02
N VAL A 118 3.80 -7.98 -0.83
CA VAL A 118 4.75 -7.90 0.30
C VAL A 118 5.24 -9.29 0.70
N ARG A 119 4.33 -10.26 0.85
CA ARG A 119 4.66 -11.63 1.24
C ARG A 119 5.51 -12.34 0.18
N GLU A 120 5.17 -12.19 -1.10
CA GLU A 120 5.94 -12.79 -2.20
C GLU A 120 7.35 -12.19 -2.32
N ALA A 121 7.48 -10.87 -2.12
CA ALA A 121 8.78 -10.22 -2.11
C ALA A 121 9.65 -10.68 -0.91
N GLU A 122 9.04 -10.92 0.24
CA GLU A 122 9.71 -11.52 1.40
C GLU A 122 10.21 -12.94 1.10
N LEU A 123 9.37 -13.78 0.52
CA LEU A 123 9.75 -15.14 0.13
C LEU A 123 10.90 -15.13 -0.89
N ALA A 124 10.83 -14.27 -1.90
CA ALA A 124 11.91 -14.12 -2.87
C ALA A 124 13.24 -13.67 -2.24
N TYR A 125 13.18 -12.86 -1.18
CA TYR A 125 14.36 -12.46 -0.39
C TYR A 125 14.93 -13.62 0.43
N ARG A 126 14.07 -14.41 1.09
CA ARG A 126 14.49 -15.56 1.89
C ARG A 126 15.06 -16.69 1.04
N ASP A 127 14.49 -16.91 -0.15
CA ASP A 127 14.87 -18.01 -1.06
C ASP A 127 16.01 -17.65 -2.03
N ALA A 128 16.55 -16.43 -1.96
CA ALA A 128 17.59 -15.98 -2.85
C ALA A 128 18.86 -16.85 -2.74
N PRO A 129 19.37 -17.42 -3.86
CA PRO A 129 20.45 -18.40 -3.84
C PRO A 129 21.85 -17.81 -3.63
N ASP A 130 22.02 -16.51 -3.87
CA ASP A 130 23.29 -15.80 -3.78
C ASP A 130 23.11 -14.38 -3.26
N PHE A 131 24.20 -13.77 -2.80
CA PHE A 131 24.20 -12.47 -2.16
C PHE A 131 23.67 -11.35 -3.07
N GLU A 132 24.01 -11.36 -4.36
CA GLU A 132 23.56 -10.33 -5.32
C GLU A 132 22.04 -10.41 -5.52
N THR A 133 21.53 -11.63 -5.71
CA THR A 133 20.11 -11.94 -5.84
C THR A 133 19.38 -11.57 -4.54
N GLN A 134 19.98 -11.82 -3.38
CA GLN A 134 19.43 -11.47 -2.09
C GLN A 134 19.37 -9.95 -1.86
N ALA A 135 20.41 -9.19 -2.23
CA ALA A 135 20.43 -7.73 -2.12
C ALA A 135 19.36 -7.07 -3.00
N ARG A 136 19.16 -7.61 -4.21
CA ARG A 136 18.11 -7.17 -5.13
C ARG A 136 16.72 -7.50 -4.59
N ALA A 137 16.53 -8.71 -4.09
CA ALA A 137 15.28 -9.13 -3.45
C ALA A 137 14.94 -8.28 -2.23
N LEU A 138 15.91 -7.97 -1.37
CA LEU A 138 15.73 -7.11 -0.20
C LEU A 138 15.28 -5.70 -0.59
N SER A 139 15.92 -5.12 -1.62
CA SER A 139 15.52 -3.81 -2.15
C SER A 139 14.08 -3.83 -2.65
N GLY A 140 13.70 -4.92 -3.30
CA GLY A 140 12.34 -5.15 -3.74
C GLY A 140 11.33 -5.32 -2.59
N TRP A 141 11.68 -6.06 -1.54
CA TRP A 141 10.82 -6.24 -0.36
C TRP A 141 10.59 -4.91 0.37
N ARG A 142 11.65 -4.11 0.53
CA ARG A 142 11.55 -2.74 1.09
C ARG A 142 10.63 -1.84 0.27
N ALA A 143 10.65 -1.96 -1.05
CA ALA A 143 9.75 -1.21 -1.93
C ALA A 143 8.28 -1.61 -1.73
N ALA A 144 8.00 -2.93 -1.67
CA ALA A 144 6.63 -3.42 -1.43
C ALA A 144 6.10 -2.97 -0.05
N ILE A 145 6.94 -2.97 0.99
CA ILE A 145 6.54 -2.46 2.32
C ILE A 145 6.20 -0.97 2.24
N ARG A 146 6.98 -0.17 1.50
CA ARG A 146 6.67 1.26 1.32
C ARG A 146 5.34 1.46 0.61
N GLU A 147 5.09 0.73 -0.47
CA GLU A 147 3.80 0.75 -1.17
C GLU A 147 2.64 0.42 -0.22
N ARG A 148 2.83 -0.57 0.66
CA ARG A 148 1.83 -0.90 1.68
C ARG A 148 1.62 0.23 2.69
N LEU A 149 2.69 0.86 3.17
CA LEU A 149 2.59 1.98 4.11
C LEU A 149 1.91 3.20 3.48
N ASP A 150 2.26 3.51 2.23
CA ASP A 150 1.66 4.60 1.47
C ASP A 150 0.16 4.32 1.23
N ALA A 151 -0.21 3.06 1.01
CA ALA A 151 -1.60 2.62 0.88
C ALA A 151 -2.42 2.64 2.19
N VAL A 152 -1.77 2.56 3.36
CA VAL A 152 -2.43 2.69 4.68
C VAL A 152 -2.57 4.15 5.07
N LYS A 153 -1.67 5.02 4.61
CA LYS A 153 -1.69 6.43 4.96
C LYS A 153 -3.04 7.00 4.49
N PRO A 154 -3.87 7.55 5.39
CA PRO A 154 -5.07 8.26 4.95
C PRO A 154 -4.64 9.35 3.96
N PRO A 155 -5.49 9.69 2.96
CA PRO A 155 -5.19 10.80 2.08
C PRO A 155 -4.76 11.98 2.94
N GLU A 156 -3.64 12.59 2.59
CA GLU A 156 -3.16 13.79 3.28
C GLU A 156 -4.38 14.72 3.36
N PRO A 157 -4.85 15.09 4.57
CA PRO A 157 -6.07 15.88 4.68
C PRO A 157 -5.86 17.09 3.78
N GLU A 158 -6.80 17.33 2.85
CA GLU A 158 -6.73 18.47 1.96
C GLU A 158 -6.39 19.67 2.84
N ALA A 159 -5.27 20.34 2.52
CA ALA A 159 -4.79 21.45 3.33
C ALA A 159 -5.99 22.38 3.52
N PRO A 160 -6.35 22.73 4.77
CA PRO A 160 -7.59 23.44 5.03
C PRO A 160 -7.64 24.67 4.13
N THR A 161 -8.68 24.74 3.30
CA THR A 161 -8.85 25.85 2.36
C THR A 161 -9.18 27.09 3.18
N ILE A 162 -8.15 27.86 3.54
CA ILE A 162 -8.34 29.14 4.22
C ILE A 162 -8.79 30.13 3.15
N ASN A 163 -10.10 30.38 3.08
CA ASN A 163 -10.64 31.48 2.28
C ASN A 163 -10.22 32.81 2.92
N LEU A 164 -9.14 33.39 2.41
CA LEU A 164 -8.74 34.75 2.74
C LEU A 164 -9.53 35.71 1.84
N GLU A 165 -10.53 36.37 2.39
CA GLU A 165 -11.20 37.48 1.72
C GLU A 165 -10.32 38.72 1.82
N PHE A 166 -9.87 39.23 0.66
CA PHE A 166 -9.08 40.45 0.57
C PHE A 166 -10.00 41.62 0.23
N PHE A 167 -9.99 42.66 1.06
CA PHE A 167 -10.68 43.91 0.80
C PHE A 167 -9.73 44.89 0.09
N ALA A 168 -10.25 45.70 -0.83
CA ALA A 168 -9.51 46.79 -1.44
C ALA A 168 -9.14 47.82 -0.37
N ALA A 169 -7.90 48.35 -0.41
CA ALA A 169 -7.34 49.25 0.62
C ALA A 169 -8.17 50.52 0.89
N ASP A 170 -9.06 50.88 -0.03
CA ASP A 170 -9.84 52.12 0.01
C ASP A 170 -11.30 51.90 0.44
N ALA A 171 -11.70 50.63 0.64
CA ALA A 171 -13.00 50.28 1.20
C ALA A 171 -12.81 49.92 2.67
N ASP A 172 -13.27 50.80 3.58
CA ASP A 172 -13.42 50.41 4.98
C ASP A 172 -14.32 49.17 5.02
N PRO A 173 -13.82 47.99 5.43
CA PRO A 173 -14.69 46.85 5.62
C PRO A 173 -15.77 47.26 6.63
N PRO A 174 -17.04 46.86 6.44
CA PRO A 174 -18.08 47.16 7.42
C PRO A 174 -17.60 46.62 8.76
N GLU A 175 -17.33 47.52 9.71
CA GLU A 175 -16.77 47.17 11.00
C GLU A 175 -17.73 46.14 11.62
N PRO A 176 -17.31 44.87 11.77
CA PRO A 176 -18.20 43.87 12.33
C PRO A 176 -18.59 44.35 13.72
N PRO A 177 -19.87 44.18 14.13
CA PRO A 177 -20.31 44.69 15.41
C PRO A 177 -19.44 44.09 16.51
N ALA A 178 -18.80 44.95 17.29
CA ALA A 178 -17.98 44.54 18.42
C ALA A 178 -18.81 43.65 19.34
N GLN A 179 -18.44 42.36 19.43
CA GLN A 179 -19.08 41.43 20.34
C GLN A 179 -18.33 41.43 21.66
N ASP A 180 -19.06 41.55 22.77
CA ASP A 180 -18.52 41.46 24.12
C ASP A 180 -18.02 40.01 24.36
N PRO A 181 -16.70 39.80 24.57
CA PRO A 181 -16.13 38.47 24.75
C PRO A 181 -16.69 37.73 25.96
N SER A 182 -17.26 38.43 26.95
CA SER A 182 -17.90 37.82 28.13
C SER A 182 -19.20 37.07 27.81
N THR A 183 -19.85 37.42 26.70
CA THR A 183 -21.12 36.82 26.25
C THR A 183 -20.92 35.57 25.38
N ILE A 184 -19.68 35.28 24.98
CA ILE A 184 -19.35 34.26 24.00
C ILE A 184 -19.06 32.91 24.71
N PRO A 185 -19.80 31.83 24.43
CA PRO A 185 -19.57 30.53 25.06
C PRO A 185 -18.22 29.93 24.66
N GLY A 186 -17.48 29.42 25.66
CA GLY A 186 -16.19 28.73 25.48
C GLY A 186 -14.95 29.62 25.58
N VAL A 187 -15.10 30.94 25.75
CA VAL A 187 -13.96 31.85 25.90
C VAL A 187 -13.29 31.64 27.27
N PRO A 188 -11.97 31.34 27.31
CA PRO A 188 -11.22 31.23 28.56
C PRO A 188 -11.32 32.51 29.40
N GLU A 189 -11.39 32.37 30.71
CA GLU A 189 -11.69 33.48 31.64
C GLU A 189 -10.76 34.68 31.49
N GLN A 190 -9.47 34.44 31.23
CA GLN A 190 -8.46 35.48 31.01
C GLN A 190 -8.71 36.39 29.79
N PHE A 191 -9.56 35.98 28.84
CA PHE A 191 -9.90 36.74 27.63
C PHE A 191 -11.29 37.38 27.68
N ARG A 192 -12.01 37.27 28.81
CA ARG A 192 -13.37 37.83 28.94
C ARG A 192 -13.42 39.32 29.28
N ASP A 193 -12.28 39.95 29.57
CA ASP A 193 -12.21 41.38 29.90
C ASP A 193 -12.40 42.25 28.63
N PRO A 194 -13.58 42.88 28.45
CA PRO A 194 -13.88 43.66 27.24
C PRO A 194 -13.05 44.94 27.16
N ALA A 195 -12.43 45.40 28.25
CA ALA A 195 -11.54 46.55 28.23
C ALA A 195 -10.15 46.21 27.64
N LYS A 196 -9.79 44.92 27.61
CA LYS A 196 -8.49 44.43 27.11
C LYS A 196 -8.58 43.68 25.79
N TYR A 197 -9.70 43.01 25.51
CA TYR A 197 -9.86 42.12 24.36
C TYR A 197 -11.11 42.45 23.56
N GLN A 198 -10.99 42.52 22.23
CA GLN A 198 -12.10 42.70 21.30
C GLN A 198 -12.11 41.57 20.28
N ALA A 199 -13.25 40.90 20.12
CA ALA A 199 -13.43 39.89 19.08
C ALA A 199 -13.76 40.59 17.75
N ARG A 200 -12.88 40.48 16.75
CA ARG A 200 -13.07 41.16 15.44
C ARG A 200 -13.39 40.21 14.29
N HIS A 201 -12.84 38.99 14.30
CA HIS A 201 -13.06 38.05 13.20
C HIS A 201 -13.46 36.65 13.69
N ARG A 202 -14.51 36.11 13.07
CA ARG A 202 -14.85 34.68 13.16
C ARG A 202 -14.37 34.01 11.88
N ILE A 203 -13.49 33.02 12.00
CA ILE A 203 -13.09 32.18 10.88
C ILE A 203 -13.75 30.81 11.09
N THR A 204 -14.73 30.49 10.26
CA THR A 204 -15.29 29.15 10.20
C THR A 204 -14.42 28.33 9.25
N LEU A 205 -13.77 27.28 9.76
CA LEU A 205 -13.03 26.35 8.90
C LEU A 205 -13.97 25.18 8.58
N HIS A 206 -14.34 25.08 7.31
CA HIS A 206 -15.05 23.92 6.78
C HIS A 206 -14.02 22.87 6.39
N PHE A 207 -14.14 21.69 6.97
CA PHE A 207 -13.34 20.53 6.61
C PHE A 207 -14.25 19.58 5.83
N ASP A 208 -13.83 19.14 4.64
CA ASP A 208 -14.54 18.09 3.93
C ASP A 208 -14.32 16.73 4.63
N GLY A 209 -15.40 16.07 5.07
CA GLY A 209 -15.38 14.74 5.70
C GLY A 209 -16.31 14.60 6.93
N ASP A 210 -16.21 13.46 7.64
CA ASP A 210 -16.93 13.18 8.91
C ASP A 210 -16.45 14.04 10.11
N HIS A 211 -15.53 14.98 9.86
CA HIS A 211 -15.08 15.94 10.86
C HIS A 211 -16.07 17.09 10.91
N ALA A 212 -16.78 17.22 12.03
CA ALA A 212 -17.69 18.34 12.23
C ALA A 212 -16.95 19.67 12.11
N ASP A 213 -17.58 20.67 11.47
CA ASP A 213 -17.07 22.05 11.33
C ASP A 213 -16.32 22.51 12.60
N GLU A 214 -15.06 22.92 12.45
CA GLU A 214 -14.29 23.53 13.54
C GLU A 214 -14.32 25.05 13.42
N ASP A 215 -14.88 25.69 14.44
CA ASP A 215 -14.83 27.15 14.59
C ASP A 215 -13.48 27.55 15.20
N ILE A 216 -12.66 28.31 14.46
CA ILE A 216 -11.48 28.98 15.01
C ILE A 216 -11.79 30.48 15.18
N ARG A 217 -11.66 30.97 16.42
CA ARG A 217 -11.93 32.39 16.72
C ARG A 217 -10.62 33.14 16.87
N ILE A 218 -10.48 34.23 16.13
CA ILE A 218 -9.31 35.10 16.18
C ILE A 218 -9.68 36.39 16.91
N TYR A 219 -8.97 36.65 17.99
CA TYR A 219 -9.09 37.86 18.80
C TYR A 219 -7.90 38.75 18.48
N GLU A 220 -8.16 39.95 17.97
CA GLU A 220 -7.10 40.94 17.81
C GLU A 220 -6.93 41.72 19.12
N THR A 221 -5.70 41.73 19.61
CA THR A 221 -5.27 42.59 20.70
C THR A 221 -4.60 43.83 20.13
N LYS A 222 -4.46 44.89 20.94
CA LYS A 222 -3.68 46.08 20.57
C LYS A 222 -2.22 45.77 20.18
N THR A 223 -1.72 44.58 20.52
CA THR A 223 -0.34 44.13 20.32
C THR A 223 -0.19 42.99 19.30
N GLY A 224 -1.28 42.56 18.64
CA GLY A 224 -1.26 41.46 17.66
C GLY A 224 -2.48 40.54 17.72
N ALA A 225 -2.59 39.58 16.79
CA ALA A 225 -3.70 38.62 16.72
C ALA A 225 -3.42 37.36 17.56
N LEU A 226 -4.42 36.89 18.30
CA LEU A 226 -4.43 35.63 19.04
C LEU A 226 -5.53 34.74 18.47
N ALA A 227 -5.16 33.59 17.90
CA ALA A 227 -6.11 32.57 17.47
C ALA A 227 -6.30 31.53 18.57
N TRP A 228 -7.57 31.17 18.85
CA TRP A 228 -7.89 30.09 19.78
C TRP A 228 -8.84 29.07 19.12
N ARG A 229 -8.51 27.80 19.31
CA ARG A 229 -9.29 26.64 18.84
C ARG A 229 -10.12 26.12 20.01
N LYS A 230 -11.42 25.93 19.80
CA LYS A 230 -12.27 25.26 20.79
C LYS A 230 -12.03 23.75 20.68
N GLU A 231 -11.34 23.16 21.64
CA GLU A 231 -11.35 21.70 21.81
C GLU A 231 -12.79 21.26 22.16
N ARG A 232 -13.32 20.29 21.39
CA ARG A 232 -14.61 19.65 21.67
C ARG A 232 -14.45 18.58 22.74
#